data_AF-A0A162S340-F1
#
_entry.id   AF-A0A162S340-F1
#
_cell.length_a   1.000
_cell.length_b   1.000
_cell.length_c   1.000
_cell.angle_alpha   90.00
_cell.angle_beta   90.00
_cell.angle_gamma   90.00
#
_symmetry.space_group_name_H-M   'P 1'
#
loop_
_entity.id
_entity.type
_entity.pdbx_description
1 polymer ?
#
loop_
_entity_poly.entity_id
_entity_poly.type
_entity_poly.pdbx_seq_one_letter_code
_entity_poly.pdbx_strand_id
1 'polypeptide(L)' 'MITITLWFLIVLFLVPAIFQWLWNMTCPQIFRVSSIRYWQAFRLLILAALLFGGFHFGFRNPFIP' A
#
# COMPACT_ATOMS: atom_id res chain seq x y z
N MET A 1 13.65 19.63 6.40
CA MET A 1 14.04 18.22 6.13
C MET A 1 13.39 17.26 7.11
N ILE A 2 13.49 17.49 8.43
CA ILE A 2 12.90 16.60 9.48
C ILE A 2 11.36 16.47 9.43
N THR A 3 10.61 17.54 9.20
CA THR A 3 9.14 17.51 9.14
C THR A 3 8.59 16.60 8.05
N ILE A 4 9.23 16.60 6.88
CA ILE A 4 8.85 15.77 5.73
C ILE A 4 9.03 14.29 6.07
N THR A 5 10.15 13.92 6.71
CA THR A 5 10.40 12.56 7.16
C THR A 5 9.36 12.08 8.18
N LEU A 6 8.93 12.96 9.10
CA LEU A 6 7.88 12.62 10.06
C LEU A 6 6.53 12.36 9.38
N TRP A 7 6.12 13.25 8.47
CA TRP A 7 4.89 13.06 7.69
C TRP A 7 4.92 11.78 6.86
N PHE A 8 6.06 11.48 6.23
CA PHE A 8 6.23 10.24 5.47
C PHE A 8 6.07 9.00 6.35
N LEU A 9 6.70 8.99 7.53
CA LEU A 9 6.53 7.88 8.49
C LEU A 9 5.07 7.73 8.90
N ILE A 10 4.39 8.82 9.24
CA ILE A 10 2.97 8.79 9.65
C ILE A 10 2.14 8.12 8.56
N VAL A 11 2.28 8.55 7.30
CA VAL A 11 1.53 7.96 6.19
C VAL A 11 1.89 6.49 5.99
N LEU A 12 3.18 6.14 6.07
CA LEU A 12 3.65 4.75 5.91
C LEU A 12 3.02 3.81 6.94
N PHE A 13 2.82 4.25 8.18
CA PHE A 13 2.21 3.41 9.23
C PHE A 13 0.68 3.48 9.23
N LEU A 14 0.11 4.63 8.91
CA LEU A 14 -1.34 4.89 8.96
C LEU A 14 -2.08 4.22 7.80
N VAL A 15 -1.53 4.25 6.58
CA VAL A 15 -2.18 3.64 5.40
C VAL A 15 -2.42 2.13 5.57
N PRO A 16 -1.44 1.32 6.00
CA PRO A 16 -1.65 -0.10 6.28
C PRO A 16 -2.64 -0.35 7.42
N ALA A 17 -2.69 0.52 8.44
CA ALA A 17 -3.63 0.39 9.55
C ALA A 17 -5.08 0.60 9.09
N ILE A 18 -5.33 1.65 8.31
CA ILE A 18 -6.66 1.93 7.74
C ILE A 18 -7.07 0.81 6.78
N PHE A 19 -6.15 0.36 5.92
CA PHE A 19 -6.42 -0.76 5.01
C PHE A 19 -6.75 -2.05 5.76
N GLN A 20 -6.02 -2.37 6.82
CA GLN A 20 -6.30 -3.54 7.67
C GLN A 20 -7.68 -3.45 8.34
N TRP A 21 -8.05 -2.27 8.83
CA TRP A 21 -9.35 -2.06 9.47
C TRP A 21 -10.49 -2.25 8.46
N LEU A 22 -10.37 -1.62 7.29
CA LEU A 22 -11.35 -1.73 6.22
C LEU A 22 -11.46 -3.17 5.69
N TRP A 23 -10.31 -3.83 5.47
CA TRP A 23 -10.27 -5.23 5.04
C TRP A 23 -11.01 -6.10 6.04
N ASN A 24 -10.70 -6.00 7.34
CA ASN A 24 -11.29 -6.87 8.35
C ASN A 24 -12.80 -6.68 8.54
N MET A 25 -13.33 -5.50 8.21
CA MET A 25 -14.77 -5.27 8.21
C MET A 25 -15.44 -5.84 6.96
N THR A 26 -14.88 -5.58 5.78
CA THR A 26 -15.60 -5.82 4.51
C THR A 26 -15.25 -7.15 3.86
N CYS A 27 -13.96 -7.47 3.73
CA CYS A 27 -13.51 -8.60 2.93
C CYS A 27 -13.90 -9.97 3.53
N PRO A 28 -13.72 -10.23 4.84
CA PRO A 28 -14.19 -11.46 5.47
C PRO A 28 -15.69 -11.68 5.35
N GLN A 29 -16.49 -10.60 5.40
CA GLN A 29 -17.94 -10.70 5.29
C GLN A 29 -18.40 -11.04 3.87
N ILE A 30 -17.84 -10.37 2.86
CA ILE A 30 -18.27 -10.53 1.46
C ILE A 30 -17.65 -11.77 0.81
N PHE A 31 -16.35 -11.97 0.99
CA PHE A 31 -15.58 -13.00 0.27
C PHE A 31 -15.32 -14.26 1.11
N ARG A 32 -15.80 -14.32 2.37
CA ARG A 32 -15.55 -15.42 3.31
C ARG A 32 -14.05 -15.74 3.48
N VAL A 33 -13.19 -14.74 3.35
CA VAL A 33 -11.74 -14.85 3.54
C VAL A 33 -11.36 -14.57 4.99
N SER A 34 -10.17 -15.02 5.41
CA SER A 34 -9.67 -14.75 6.77
C SER A 34 -9.34 -13.27 6.98
N SER A 35 -9.50 -12.82 8.23
CA SER A 35 -9.03 -11.51 8.67
C SER A 35 -7.50 -11.44 8.65
N ILE A 36 -6.98 -10.23 8.45
CA ILE A 36 -5.54 -9.96 8.35
C ILE A 36 -5.07 -9.11 9.52
N ARG A 37 -3.87 -9.39 10.02
CA ARG A 37 -3.15 -8.55 10.99
C ARG A 37 -2.41 -7.42 10.29
N TYR A 38 -2.01 -6.40 11.04
CA TYR A 38 -1.25 -5.24 10.54
C TYR A 38 -0.10 -5.63 9.61
N TRP A 39 0.72 -6.60 10.01
CA TRP A 39 1.88 -7.03 9.23
C TRP A 39 1.53 -7.80 7.95
N GLN A 40 0.36 -8.44 7.91
CA GLN A 40 -0.16 -9.08 6.70
C GLN A 40 -0.71 -8.02 5.73
N ALA A 41 -1.46 -7.03 6.24
CA ALA A 41 -1.94 -5.89 5.45
C ALA A 41 -0.79 -5.11 4.81
N PHE A 42 0.27 -4.83 5.56
CA PHE A 42 1.47 -4.16 5.04
C PHE A 42 2.11 -4.91 3.85
N ARG A 43 2.33 -6.22 4.01
CA ARG A 43 2.88 -7.08 2.94
C ARG A 43 1.94 -7.15 1.73
N LEU A 44 0.63 -7.20 1.95
CA LEU A 44 -0.37 -7.24 0.89
C LEU A 44 -0.39 -5.94 0.07
N LEU A 45 -0.25 -4.78 0.72
CA LEU A 45 -0.14 -3.49 0.04
C LEU A 45 1.12 -3.39 -0.81
N ILE A 46 2.26 -3.90 -0.32
CA ILE A 46 3.50 -3.98 -1.10
C ILE A 46 3.31 -4.90 -2.32
N LEU A 47 2.70 -6.07 -2.14
CA LEU A 47 2.40 -6.98 -3.24
C LEU A 47 1.46 -6.35 -4.26
N ALA A 48 0.42 -5.64 -3.82
CA ALA A 48 -0.48 -4.90 -4.69
C ALA A 48 0.28 -3.81 -5.47
N ALA A 49 1.14 -3.03 -4.80
CA ALA A 49 1.96 -2.03 -5.46
C ALA A 49 2.92 -2.64 -6.50
N LEU A 50 3.46 -3.82 -6.23
CA LEU A 50 4.32 -4.55 -7.16
C LEU A 50 3.55 -5.08 -8.37
N LEU A 51 2.39 -5.71 -8.14
CA LEU A 51 1.59 -6.35 -9.19
C LEU A 51 0.86 -5.34 -10.09
N PHE A 52 0.36 -4.26 -9.52
CA PHE A 52 -0.40 -3.23 -10.24
C PHE A 52 0.46 -2.04 -10.68
N GLY A 53 1.79 -2.15 -10.58
CA GLY A 53 2.71 -1.17 -11.17
C GLY A 53 2.74 0.18 -10.46
N GLY A 54 2.62 0.21 -9.13
CA GLY A 54 2.79 1.43 -8.33
C GLY A 54 4.16 2.10 -8.50
N PHE A 55 5.12 1.40 -9.09
CA PHE A 55 6.43 1.91 -9.49
C PHE A 55 6.50 2.12 -11.00
N HIS A 56 5.71 3.05 -11.54
CA HIS A 56 5.98 3.60 -12.87
C HIS A 56 7.28 4.43 -12.82
N PHE A 57 8.42 3.74 -12.90
CA PHE A 57 9.68 4.35 -13.30
C PHE A 57 9.57 4.69 -14.78
N GLY A 58 9.11 5.90 -15.08
CA GLY A 58 9.14 6.44 -16.44
C GLY A 58 10.59 6.57 -16.89
N PHE A 59 11.10 5.57 -17.60
CA PHE A 59 12.22 5.78 -18.52
C PHE A 59 11.71 6.72 -19.61
N ARG A 60 11.95 8.02 -19.43
CA ARG A 60 11.69 9.01 -20.47
C ARG A 60 12.82 8.88 -21.49
N ASN A 61 12.56 8.15 -22.56
CA ASN A 61 13.50 7.97 -23.67
C ASN A 61 13.71 9.34 -24.34
N PRO A 62 14.90 9.97 -24.30
CA PRO A 62 15.11 11.28 -24.91
C PRO A 62 15.20 11.23 -26.45
N PHE A 63 15.18 10.03 -27.04
CA PHE A 63 15.60 9.79 -28.42
C PHE A 63 14.51 9.19 -29.32
N ILE A 64 13.24 9.28 -28.90
CA ILE A 64 12.12 9.11 -29.83
C ILE A 64 11.75 10.54 -30.29
N PRO A 65 11.97 10.91 -31.57
CA PRO A 65 11.52 12.20 -32.10
C PRO A 65 9.99 12.32 -32.13
#